data_AF-A0A7Y2GD61-F1
#
_entry.id   AF-A0A7Y2GD61-F1
#
_cell.length_a   1.000
_cell.length_b   1.000
_cell.length_c   1.000
_cell.angle_alpha   90.00
_cell.angle_beta   90.00
_cell.angle_gamma   90.00
#
_symmetry.space_group_name_H-M   'P 1'
#
loop_
_entity.id
_entity.type
_entity.pdbx_description
1 polymer ?
#
loop_
_entity_poly.entity_id
_entity_poly.type
_entity_poly.pdbx_seq_one_letter_code
_entity_poly.pdbx_strand_id
1 'polypeptide(L)' 'MRHLLFIIPALYASSASADGFSRPIPQAQSATAEFWFALSSVALIVALVLVQRLVARK' A
#
# COMPACT_ATOMS: atom_id res chain seq x y z
N MET A 1 -12.23 -28.52 -42.46
CA MET A 1 -12.67 -27.13 -42.20
C MET A 1 -13.42 -26.97 -40.87
N ARG A 2 -14.44 -27.80 -40.56
CA ARG A 2 -15.26 -27.64 -39.34
C ARG A 2 -14.49 -27.75 -38.02
N HIS A 3 -13.46 -28.58 -37.92
CA HIS A 3 -12.64 -28.70 -36.71
C HIS A 3 -11.76 -27.47 -36.45
N LEU A 4 -11.33 -26.78 -37.51
CA LEU A 4 -10.52 -25.56 -37.40
C LEU A 4 -11.33 -24.41 -36.76
N LEU A 5 -12.65 -24.38 -36.98
CA LEU A 5 -13.54 -23.39 -36.38
C LEU A 5 -13.58 -23.43 -34.85
N PHE A 6 -13.27 -24.58 -34.24
CA PHE A 6 -13.29 -24.73 -32.78
C PHE A 6 -11.88 -24.62 -32.16
N ILE A 7 -10.84 -25.04 -32.88
CA ILE A 7 -9.47 -25.05 -32.37
C ILE A 7 -8.90 -23.63 -32.30
N ILE A 8 -9.13 -22.82 -33.32
CA ILE A 8 -8.59 -21.46 -33.43
C ILE A 8 -9.02 -20.57 -32.23
N PRO A 9 -10.32 -20.41 -31.91
CA PRO A 9 -10.74 -19.61 -30.76
C PRO A 9 -10.31 -20.20 -29.41
N ALA A 10 -10.16 -21.52 -29.29
CA ALA A 10 -9.67 -22.16 -28.07
C ALA A 10 -8.20 -21.80 -27.78
N LEU A 11 -7.38 -21.65 -28.82
CA LEU A 11 -5.98 -21.20 -28.68
C LEU A 11 -5.88 -19.71 -28.33
N TYR A 12 -6.78 -18.88 -28.85
CA TYR A 12 -6.85 -17.46 -28.47
C TYR A 12 -7.41 -17.23 -27.06
N ALA A 13 -8.22 -18.15 -26.54
CA ALA A 13 -8.74 -18.13 -25.18
C ALA A 13 -7.77 -18.72 -24.14
N SER A 14 -6.62 -19.26 -24.58
CA SER A 14 -5.57 -19.69 -23.66
C SER A 14 -4.97 -18.48 -22.96
N SER A 15 -4.79 -18.56 -21.65
CA SER A 15 -4.11 -17.52 -20.88
C SER A 15 -2.70 -17.33 -21.43
N ALA A 16 -2.40 -16.13 -21.93
CA ALA A 16 -1.03 -15.75 -22.22
C ALA A 16 -0.22 -15.89 -20.93
N SER A 17 0.95 -16.53 -21.01
CA SER A 17 1.90 -16.63 -19.90
C SER A 17 2.41 -15.22 -19.58
N ALA A 18 1.67 -14.49 -18.74
CA ALA A 18 2.12 -13.21 -18.22
C ALA A 18 3.28 -13.47 -17.26
N ASP A 19 4.33 -12.67 -17.39
CA ASP A 19 5.43 -12.72 -16.46
C ASP A 19 4.92 -12.50 -15.02
N GLY A 20 5.51 -13.19 -14.05
CA GLY A 20 5.03 -13.13 -12.67
C GLY A 20 5.08 -11.69 -12.16
N PHE A 21 3.96 -11.16 -11.68
CA PHE A 21 3.93 -9.82 -11.08
C PHE A 21 4.87 -9.79 -9.87
N SER A 22 6.07 -9.27 -10.07
CA SER A 22 7.01 -8.96 -9.00
C SER A 22 6.50 -7.72 -8.27
N ARG A 23 5.83 -7.91 -7.14
CA ARG A 23 5.54 -6.80 -6.22
C ARG A 23 6.86 -6.09 -5.88
N PRO A 24 6.97 -4.76 -6.09
CA PRO A 24 8.07 -4.00 -5.55
C PRO A 24 8.15 -4.26 -4.04
N ILE A 25 9.28 -4.81 -3.58
CA ILE A 25 9.51 -5.00 -2.15
C ILE A 25 9.62 -3.60 -1.54
N PRO A 26 8.82 -3.25 -0.52
CA PRO A 26 8.93 -1.96 0.13
C PRO A 26 10.37 -1.76 0.61
N GLN A 27 10.94 -0.59 0.29
CA GLN A 27 12.23 -0.20 0.86
C GLN A 27 12.10 -0.23 2.38
N ALA A 28 13.17 -0.68 3.05
CA ALA A 28 13.24 -0.58 4.49
C ALA A 28 12.97 0.88 4.91
N GLN A 29 12.16 1.07 5.94
CA GLN A 29 11.86 2.40 6.45
C GLN A 29 13.18 3.05 6.87
N SER A 30 13.43 4.29 6.40
CA SER A 30 14.70 4.94 6.72
C SER A 30 14.73 5.35 8.18
N ALA A 31 15.92 5.29 8.81
CA ALA A 31 16.09 5.72 10.20
C ALA A 31 15.61 7.18 10.41
N THR A 32 15.81 8.04 9.42
CA THR A 32 15.29 9.42 9.43
C THR A 32 13.76 9.46 9.48
N ALA A 33 13.08 8.62 8.69
CA ALA A 33 11.62 8.56 8.70
C ALA A 33 11.06 8.05 10.04
N GLU A 34 11.70 7.02 10.62
CA GLU A 34 11.34 6.50 11.96
C GLU A 34 11.50 7.57 13.05
N PHE A 35 12.61 8.32 13.01
CA PHE A 35 12.86 9.41 13.95
C PHE A 35 11.78 10.50 13.89
N TRP A 36 11.47 11.00 12.68
CA TRP A 36 10.46 12.04 12.52
C TRP A 36 9.06 11.55 12.90
N PHE A 37 8.71 10.30 12.57
CA PHE A 37 7.44 9.70 12.97
C PHE A 37 7.29 9.66 14.50
N ALA A 38 8.34 9.25 15.22
CA ALA A 38 8.32 9.22 16.68
C ALA A 38 8.18 10.62 17.27
N LEU A 39 8.95 11.59 16.76
CA LEU A 39 8.89 12.98 17.21
C LEU A 39 7.51 13.61 16.98
N SER A 40 6.93 13.43 15.79
CA SER A 40 5.59 13.91 15.47
C SER A 40 4.51 13.26 16.33
N SER A 41 4.66 11.96 16.64
CA SER A 41 3.73 11.25 17.53
C SER A 41 3.72 11.82 18.95
N VAL A 42 4.90 12.12 19.50
CA VAL A 42 5.03 12.80 20.80
C VAL A 42 4.42 14.20 20.75
N ALA A 43 4.71 14.98 19.70
CA ALA A 43 4.15 16.31 19.52
C ALA A 43 2.61 16.29 19.46
N LEU A 44 2.01 15.29 18.78
CA LEU A 44 0.57 15.12 18.74
C LEU A 44 -0.02 14.86 20.13
N ILE A 45 0.57 13.96 20.92
CA ILE A 45 0.12 13.68 22.29
C ILE A 45 0.18 14.95 23.14
N VAL A 46 1.27 15.72 23.05
CA VAL A 46 1.41 17.00 23.76
C VAL A 46 0.30 17.97 23.34
N ALA A 47 0.01 18.09 22.04
CA ALA A 47 -1.06 18.96 21.55
C ALA A 47 -2.43 18.56 22.13
N LEU A 48 -2.75 17.27 22.16
CA LEU A 48 -4.00 16.76 22.75
C LEU A 48 -4.10 17.10 24.24
N VAL A 49 -3.02 16.94 25.01
CA VAL A 49 -2.98 17.30 26.43
C VAL A 49 -3.17 18.81 26.62
N LEU A 50 -2.52 19.64 25.80
CA LEU A 50 -2.67 21.10 25.87
C LEU A 50 -4.11 21.53 25.59
N VAL A 51 -4.74 20.95 24.56
CA VAL A 51 -6.14 21.21 24.23
C VAL A 51 -7.06 20.78 25.37
N GLN A 52 -6.88 19.57 25.91
CA GLN A 52 -7.67 19.10 27.06
C GLN A 52 -7.54 20.06 28.25
N ARG A 53 -6.32 20.50 28.57
CA ARG A 53 -6.07 21.46 29.66
C ARG A 53 -6.68 22.83 29.40
N LEU A 54 -6.73 23.28 28.15
CA LEU A 54 -7.34 24.56 27.79
C LEU A 54 -8.86 24.50 27.98
N VAL A 55 -9.50 23.41 27.53
CA VAL A 55 -10.95 23.20 27.64
C VAL A 55 -11.38 22.97 29.08
N ALA A 56 -10.60 22.21 29.86
CA ALA A 56 -10.90 21.88 31.26
C ALA A 56 -10.68 23.04 32.24
N ARG A 57 -10.24 24.22 31.79
CA ARG A 57 -10.11 25.45 32.61
C ARG A 57 -11.39 26.27 32.70
N LYS A 58 -12.51 25.77 32.19
CA LYS A 58 -13.85 26.25 32.56
C LYS A 58 -14.22 25.78 33.96
#